data_AF-A0A1E5VIB0-F1
#
_entry.id   AF-A0A1E5VIB0-F1
#
_cell.length_a   1.000
_cell.length_b   1.000
_cell.length_c   1.000
_cell.angle_alpha   90.00
_cell.angle_beta   90.00
_cell.angle_gamma   90.00
#
_symmetry.space_group_name_H-M   'P 1'
#
loop_
_entity.id
_entity.type
_entity.pdbx_description
1 polymer ?
#
loop_
_entity_poly.entity_id
_entity_poly.type
_entity_poly.pdbx_seq_one_letter_code
_entity_poly.pdbx_strand_id
1 'polypeptide(L)'
;MLTLLRELKAAGLTGVKVLWTFFERRVQPLAARAHPFFRYTGAGDPMRMSWEPLTPQEVRSRVWAVIKRAKNAEDDHAELDRHEAGLAPEPVARHEGHDPVIISLLRL
;
A
#
# COMPACT_ATOMS: atom_id res chain seq x y z
N MET A 1 6.36 3.20 -23.66
CA MET A 1 5.94 3.33 -22.24
C MET A 1 6.04 4.77 -21.74
N LEU A 2 7.21 5.44 -21.84
CA LEU A 2 7.37 6.81 -21.34
C LEU A 2 6.50 7.86 -22.06
N THR A 3 6.24 7.70 -23.36
CA THR A 3 5.33 8.57 -24.13
C THR A 3 3.89 8.51 -23.58
N LEU A 4 3.37 7.29 -23.39
CA LEU A 4 2.04 7.08 -22.79
C LEU A 4 1.94 7.69 -21.38
N LEU A 5 2.99 7.55 -20.56
CA LEU A 5 2.99 8.16 -19.23
C LEU A 5 2.96 9.68 -19.30
N ARG A 6 3.64 10.30 -20.27
CA ARG A 6 3.59 11.76 -20.49
C ARG A 6 2.19 12.21 -20.89
N GLU A 7 1.53 11.49 -21.80
CA GLU A 7 0.15 11.76 -22.20
C GLU A 7 -0.82 11.64 -21.01
N LEU A 8 -0.69 10.58 -20.20
CA LEU A 8 -1.50 10.41 -19.00
C LEU A 8 -1.27 11.53 -17.97
N LYS A 9 -0.01 11.95 -17.78
CA LYS A 9 0.31 13.09 -16.91
C LYS A 9 -0.28 14.40 -17.46
N ALA A 10 -0.19 14.64 -18.76
CA ALA A 10 -0.82 15.79 -19.42
C ALA A 10 -2.36 15.77 -19.28
N ALA A 11 -2.96 14.57 -19.26
CA ALA A 11 -4.37 14.35 -18.97
C ALA A 11 -4.72 14.39 -17.46
N GLY A 12 -3.79 14.81 -16.60
CA GLY A 12 -4.05 15.00 -15.17
C GLY A 12 -3.86 13.77 -14.28
N LEU A 13 -3.09 12.76 -14.72
CA LEU A 13 -2.65 11.69 -13.83
C LEU A 13 -1.66 12.23 -12.80
N THR A 14 -2.08 12.24 -11.53
CA THR A 14 -1.27 12.66 -10.38
C THR A 14 -1.12 11.53 -9.38
N GLY A 15 -0.12 11.62 -8.49
CA GLY A 15 0.03 10.68 -7.37
C GLY A 15 -1.22 10.62 -6.49
N VAL A 16 -1.94 11.74 -6.32
CA VAL A 16 -3.21 11.80 -5.58
C VAL A 16 -4.26 10.90 -6.24
N LYS A 17 -4.42 10.97 -7.56
CA LYS A 17 -5.40 10.16 -8.30
C LYS A 17 -5.05 8.67 -8.28
N VAL A 18 -3.76 8.35 -8.31
CA VAL A 18 -3.25 6.99 -8.14
C VAL A 18 -3.59 6.45 -6.74
N LEU A 19 -3.26 7.20 -5.67
CA LEU A 19 -3.59 6.82 -4.29
C LEU A 19 -5.09 6.67 -4.07
N TRP A 20 -5.88 7.62 -4.58
CA TRP A 20 -7.33 7.57 -4.53
C TRP A 20 -7.87 6.26 -5.11
N THR A 21 -7.37 5.88 -6.29
CA THR A 21 -7.79 4.65 -6.99
C THR A 21 -7.44 3.40 -6.18
N PHE A 22 -6.27 3.34 -5.53
CA PHE A 22 -5.91 2.22 -4.66
C PHE A 22 -6.87 2.09 -3.46
N PHE A 23 -7.16 3.19 -2.77
CA PHE A 23 -8.04 3.15 -1.60
C PHE A 23 -9.50 2.87 -1.95
N GLU A 24 -10.03 3.52 -2.99
CA GLU A 24 -11.40 3.30 -3.48
C GLU A 24 -11.62 1.84 -3.90
N ARG A 25 -10.62 1.25 -4.58
CA ARG A 25 -10.65 -0.17 -4.99
C ARG A 25 -10.24 -1.13 -3.87
N ARG A 26 -9.95 -0.66 -2.66
CA ARG A 26 -9.52 -1.47 -1.52
C ARG A 26 -8.28 -2.33 -1.80
N VAL A 27 -7.39 -1.88 -2.68
CA VAL A 27 -6.16 -2.62 -3.03
C VAL A 27 -4.96 -1.99 -2.35
N GLN A 28 -4.17 -2.81 -1.66
CA GLN A 28 -2.94 -2.35 -1.03
C GLN A 28 -1.85 -2.10 -2.09
N PRO A 29 -1.23 -0.91 -2.13
CA PRO A 29 -0.20 -0.61 -3.11
C PRO A 29 1.02 -1.54 -3.00
N LEU A 30 1.41 -1.91 -1.77
CA LEU A 30 2.63 -2.67 -1.47
C LEU A 30 2.39 -4.18 -1.24
N ALA A 31 1.18 -4.68 -1.43
CA ALA A 31 0.90 -6.11 -1.36
C ALA A 31 1.27 -6.81 -2.68
N ALA A 32 1.68 -8.07 -2.59
CA ALA A 32 1.82 -8.93 -3.76
C ALA A 32 0.47 -9.02 -4.49
N ARG A 33 0.49 -8.83 -5.81
CA ARG A 33 -0.72 -8.78 -6.63
C ARG A 33 -0.84 -10.03 -7.48
N ALA A 34 -2.03 -10.64 -7.50
CA ALA A 34 -2.32 -11.79 -8.36
C ALA A 34 -2.21 -11.45 -9.86
N HIS A 35 -2.52 -10.21 -10.21
CA HIS A 35 -2.38 -9.70 -11.58
C HIS A 35 -2.05 -8.19 -11.57
N PRO A 36 -1.58 -7.64 -12.70
CA PRO A 36 -1.42 -6.20 -12.83
C PRO A 36 -2.71 -5.44 -12.52
N PHE A 37 -2.57 -4.27 -11.89
CA PHE A 37 -3.71 -3.49 -11.40
C PHE A 37 -4.66 -2.99 -12.50
N PHE A 38 -4.18 -2.85 -13.73
CA PHE A 38 -5.02 -2.48 -14.87
C PHE A 38 -6.03 -3.58 -15.26
N ARG A 39 -5.85 -4.83 -14.78
CA ARG A 39 -6.80 -5.94 -14.97
C ARG A 39 -7.82 -6.06 -13.84
N TYR A 40 -7.93 -5.05 -12.99
CA TYR A 40 -8.86 -5.06 -11.86
C TYR A 40 -10.31 -5.28 -12.32
N THR A 41 -10.99 -6.25 -11.73
CA THR A 41 -12.30 -6.75 -12.19
C THR A 41 -13.49 -6.18 -11.43
N GLY A 42 -13.28 -5.39 -10.38
CA GLY A 42 -14.35 -4.76 -9.61
C GLY A 42 -14.45 -5.29 -8.18
N ALA A 43 -15.64 -5.26 -7.60
CA ALA A 43 -15.86 -5.63 -6.20
C ALA A 43 -15.53 -7.10 -5.88
N GLY A 44 -15.55 -7.99 -6.88
CA GLY A 44 -15.16 -9.40 -6.77
C GLY A 44 -13.69 -9.69 -7.02
N ASP A 45 -12.88 -8.66 -7.21
CA ASP A 45 -11.47 -8.84 -7.53
C ASP A 45 -10.71 -9.42 -6.32
N PRO A 46 -9.94 -10.52 -6.51
CA PRO A 46 -9.23 -11.18 -5.41
C PRO A 46 -8.12 -10.33 -4.79
N MET A 47 -7.71 -9.23 -5.42
CA MET A 47 -6.75 -8.30 -4.85
C MET A 47 -7.39 -7.31 -3.86
N ARG A 48 -8.72 -7.30 -3.71
CA ARG A 48 -9.40 -6.46 -2.71
C ARG A 48 -9.15 -6.98 -1.31
N MET A 49 -8.77 -6.08 -0.42
CA MET A 49 -8.64 -6.38 1.01
C MET A 49 -9.99 -6.51 1.73
N SER A 50 -11.06 -5.94 1.16
CA SER A 50 -12.41 -6.06 1.72
C SER A 50 -13.47 -5.76 0.66
N TRP A 51 -14.65 -6.36 0.88
CA TRP A 51 -15.79 -6.24 -0.01
C TRP A 51 -16.49 -4.90 0.17
N GLU A 52 -16.51 -4.36 1.39
CA GLU A 52 -17.15 -3.11 1.73
C GLU A 52 -16.49 -1.92 1.01
N PRO A 53 -17.25 -1.14 0.22
CA PRO A 53 -16.74 0.09 -0.37
C PRO A 53 -16.46 1.13 0.71
N LEU A 54 -15.50 2.01 0.43
CA LEU A 54 -15.30 3.21 1.25
C LEU A 54 -16.17 4.34 0.71
N THR A 55 -16.68 5.16 1.63
CA THR A 55 -17.27 6.44 1.27
C THR A 55 -16.20 7.39 0.68
N PRO A 56 -16.58 8.36 -0.16
CA PRO A 56 -15.63 9.34 -0.68
C PRO A 56 -14.86 10.10 0.41
N GLN A 57 -15.48 10.32 1.58
CA GLN A 57 -14.86 10.99 2.71
C GLN A 57 -13.77 10.12 3.38
N GLU A 58 -14.00 8.82 3.50
CA GLU A 58 -13.00 7.88 4.01
C GLU A 58 -11.82 7.76 3.05
N VAL A 59 -12.08 7.66 1.73
CA VAL A 59 -11.02 7.65 0.71
C VAL A 59 -10.18 8.92 0.81
N ARG A 60 -10.83 10.08 0.86
CA ARG A 60 -10.14 11.38 1.05
C ARG A 60 -9.28 11.38 2.31
N SER A 61 -9.80 10.90 3.42
CA SER A 61 -9.09 10.87 4.71
C SER A 61 -7.84 10.00 4.66
N ARG A 62 -7.91 8.83 4.00
CA ARG A 62 -6.75 7.94 3.81
C ARG A 62 -5.71 8.52 2.86
N VAL A 63 -6.14 9.11 1.74
CA VAL A 63 -5.25 9.82 0.81
C VAL A 63 -4.53 10.96 1.53
N TRP A 64 -5.27 11.75 2.31
CA TRP A 64 -4.71 12.85 3.09
C TRP A 64 -3.67 12.36 4.11
N ALA A 65 -3.91 11.26 4.82
CA ALA A 65 -2.97 10.70 5.78
C ALA A 65 -1.61 10.35 5.14
N VAL A 66 -1.63 9.72 3.96
CA VAL A 66 -0.39 9.37 3.21
C VAL A 66 0.35 10.64 2.77
N ILE A 67 -0.36 11.62 2.21
CA ILE A 67 0.24 12.85 1.71
C ILE A 67 0.81 13.69 2.86
N LYS A 68 0.09 13.78 3.99
CA LYS A 68 0.54 14.53 5.16
C LYS A 68 1.81 13.92 5.74
N ARG A 69 1.91 12.59 5.82
CA ARG A 69 3.13 11.92 6.26
C ARG A 69 4.32 12.30 5.38
N ALA A 70 4.15 12.23 4.05
CA ALA A 70 5.20 12.63 3.11
C ALA A 70 5.62 14.12 3.21
N LYS A 71 4.79 15.00 3.78
CA LYS A 71 5.14 16.41 4.01
C LYS A 71 5.93 16.64 5.29
N ASN A 72 5.81 15.75 6.27
CA ASN A 72 6.53 15.83 7.54
C ASN A 72 7.79 14.95 7.52
N ALA A 73 8.38 14.78 6.34
CA ALA A 73 9.29 13.68 6.06
C ALA A 73 10.70 13.83 6.64
N GLU A 74 11.05 14.93 7.29
CA GLU A 74 12.42 15.11 7.84
C GLU A 74 12.81 13.99 8.82
N ASP A 75 11.91 13.63 9.75
CA ASP A 75 12.12 12.48 10.65
C ASP A 75 11.99 11.13 9.92
N ASP A 76 11.07 11.03 8.94
CA ASP A 76 10.89 9.80 8.15
C ASP A 76 12.13 9.53 7.25
N HIS A 77 12.85 10.55 6.78
CA HIS A 77 14.02 10.40 5.91
C HIS A 77 15.19 9.74 6.64
N ALA A 78 15.51 10.19 7.86
CA ALA A 78 16.57 9.57 8.65
C ALA A 78 16.23 8.11 9.03
N GLU A 79 14.95 7.77 9.16
CA GLU A 79 14.51 6.39 9.37
C GLU A 79 14.61 5.54 8.09
N LEU A 80 14.21 6.10 6.94
CA LEU A 80 14.36 5.48 5.63
C LEU A 80 15.84 5.20 5.31
N ASP A 81 16.72 6.16 5.53
CA ASP A 81 18.17 6.02 5.30
C ASP A 81 18.77 4.91 6.17
N ARG A 82 18.33 4.80 7.44
CA ARG A 82 18.73 3.69 8.32
C ARG A 82 18.22 2.34 7.82
N HIS A 83 16.97 2.27 7.35
CA HIS A 83 16.43 1.04 6.76
C HIS A 83 17.19 0.63 5.50
N GLU A 84 17.53 1.58 4.63
CA GLU A 84 18.32 1.33 3.42
C GLU A 84 19.74 0.86 3.75
N ALA A 85 20.37 1.45 4.78
CA ALA A 85 21.68 1.03 5.28
C ALA A 85 21.67 -0.27 6.09
N GLY A 86 20.49 -0.87 6.35
CA GLY A 86 20.36 -2.07 7.20
C GLY A 86 20.59 -1.81 8.69
N LEU A 87 20.51 -0.55 9.14
CA LEU A 87 20.71 -0.08 10.51
C LEU A 87 19.41 0.22 11.25
N ALA A 88 18.26 -0.13 10.66
CA ALA A 88 16.99 0.06 11.31
C ALA A 88 16.87 -0.84 12.54
N PRO A 89 16.46 -0.31 13.70
CA PRO A 89 16.27 -1.11 14.89
C PRO A 89 15.16 -2.15 14.63
N GLU A 90 15.41 -3.39 15.03
CA GLU A 90 14.36 -4.40 15.06
C GLU A 90 13.26 -3.94 16.03
N PRO A 91 11.98 -3.95 15.62
CA PRO A 91 10.91 -3.57 16.52
C PRO A 91 10.87 -4.52 17.72
N VAL A 92 10.95 -3.92 18.92
CA VAL A 92 11.00 -4.64 20.22
C VAL A 92 9.85 -5.67 20.37
N ALA A 93 8.73 -5.46 19.68
CA ALA A 93 7.55 -6.34 19.73
C ALA A 93 7.71 -7.69 19.00
N ARG A 94 8.86 -8.02 18.40
CA ARG A 94 9.07 -9.34 17.77
C ARG A 94 9.41 -10.46 18.76
N HIS A 95 9.55 -10.18 20.06
CA HIS A 95 9.81 -11.20 21.07
C HIS A 95 8.94 -10.96 22.30
N GLU A 96 7.74 -11.56 22.30
CA GLU A 96 7.10 -12.25 23.43
C GLU A 96 5.62 -12.51 23.09
N GLY A 97 5.30 -13.72 22.58
CA GLY A 97 3.96 -14.31 22.72
C GLY A 97 2.96 -14.21 21.56
N HIS A 98 3.30 -13.68 20.38
CA HIS A 98 2.35 -13.54 19.26
C HIS A 98 2.78 -14.15 17.92
N ASP A 99 3.63 -15.18 17.93
CA ASP A 99 3.78 -16.00 16.72
C ASP A 99 2.57 -16.94 16.60
N PRO A 100 1.83 -16.95 15.47
CA PRO A 100 0.86 -18.01 15.23
C PRO A 100 1.63 -19.32 15.15
N VAL A 101 1.23 -20.29 15.99
CA VAL A 101 1.80 -21.64 16.00
C VAL A 101 1.85 -22.15 14.56
N ILE A 102 3.06 -22.31 14.02
CA ILE A 102 3.27 -23.06 12.79
C ILE A 102 2.97 -24.52 13.13
N ILE A 103 1.71 -24.92 12.96
CA ILE A 103 1.35 -26.33 12.90
C ILE A 103 1.84 -26.82 11.53
N SER A 104 3.09 -27.28 11.48
CA SER A 104 3.53 -28.21 10.45
C SER A 104 2.75 -29.50 10.64
N LEU A 105 1.60 -29.63 9.99
CA LEU A 105 0.98 -30.93 9.78
C LEU A 105 1.75 -31.63 8.66
N LEU A 106 2.75 -32.39 9.10
CA LEU A 106 3.30 -33.51 8.36
C LEU A 106 2.15 -34.35 7.77
N ARG A 107 2.13 -34.43 6.45
CA ARG A 107 1.42 -35.47 5.70
C ARG A 107 1.80 -36.84 6.26
N LEU A 108 0.80 -37.61 6.66
CA LEU A 108 0.77 -39.06 6.49
C LEU A 108 -0.45 -39.39 5.65
#